data_AF-A0A9E5LKB1-F1
#
_entry.id   AF-A0A9E5LKB1-F1
#
_cell.length_a   1.000
_cell.length_b   1.000
_cell.length_c   1.000
_cell.angle_alpha   90.00
_cell.angle_beta   90.00
_cell.angle_gamma   90.00
#
_symmetry.space_group_name_H-M   'P 1'
#
loop_
_entity.id
_entity.type
_entity.pdbx_description
1 polymer ?
#
loop_
_entity_poly.entity_id
_entity_poly.type
_entity_poly.pdbx_seq_one_letter_code
_entity_poly.pdbx_strand_id
1 'polypeptide(L)' 'MFEIGFFSIAALAVVFAGISKGGFGSGAAFAAAAILATIIEPGQAIGIMLPLLMLMDVTSLKPY' A
#
# COMPACT_ATOMS: atom_id res chain seq x y z
N MET A 1 -17.99 5.11 -10.90
CA MET A 1 -17.78 6.42 -10.21
C MET A 1 -17.02 6.10 -8.94
N PHE A 2 -15.83 6.67 -8.74
CA PHE A 2 -15.03 6.33 -7.56
C PHE A 2 -15.68 6.94 -6.31
N GLU A 3 -16.09 6.08 -5.38
CA GLU A 3 -16.76 6.45 -4.14
C GLU A 3 -15.75 7.02 -3.13
N ILE A 4 -16.17 7.99 -2.31
CA ILE A 4 -15.32 8.58 -1.27
C ILE A 4 -14.76 7.50 -0.31
N GLY A 5 -15.55 6.43 -0.08
CA GLY A 5 -15.16 5.30 0.77
C GLY A 5 -13.97 4.52 0.23
N PHE A 6 -13.85 4.39 -1.10
CA PHE A 6 -12.70 3.73 -1.72
C PHE A 6 -11.41 4.49 -1.39
N PHE A 7 -11.40 5.81 -1.58
CA PHE A 7 -10.20 6.62 -1.31
C PHE A 7 -9.82 6.62 0.16
N SER A 8 -10.79 6.64 1.07
CA SER A 8 -10.53 6.56 2.51
C SER A 8 -9.85 5.25 2.92
N ILE A 9 -10.35 4.12 2.42
CA ILE A 9 -9.77 2.79 2.70
C ILE A 9 -8.41 2.63 2.03
N ALA A 10 -8.29 3.08 0.77
CA ALA A 10 -7.02 3.06 0.05
C ALA A 10 -5.96 3.92 0.74
N ALA A 11 -6.31 5.12 1.19
CA ALA A 11 -5.40 5.99 1.94
C ALA A 11 -4.93 5.31 3.24
N LEU A 12 -5.84 4.70 4.00
CA LEU A 12 -5.50 3.99 5.23
C LEU A 12 -4.57 2.79 4.96
N ALA A 13 -4.86 2.01 3.92
CA ALA A 13 -4.02 0.89 3.49
C ALA A 13 -2.60 1.37 3.11
N VAL A 14 -2.50 2.44 2.32
CA VAL A 14 -1.21 3.01 1.88
C VAL A 14 -0.42 3.57 3.07
N VAL A 15 -1.06 4.22 4.04
CA VAL A 15 -0.39 4.68 5.27
C VAL A 15 0.18 3.50 6.05
N PHE A 16 -0.57 2.40 6.19
CA PHE A 16 -0.08 1.17 6.82
C PHE A 16 1.15 0.60 6.09
N ALA A 17 1.11 0.57 4.76
CA ALA A 17 2.25 0.15 3.95
C ALA A 17 3.48 1.06 4.13
N GLY A 18 3.27 2.37 4.21
CA GLY A 18 4.34 3.35 4.45
C GLY A 18 5.03 3.14 5.79
N ILE A 19 4.26 2.92 6.87
CA ILE A 19 4.80 2.63 8.21
C ILE A 19 5.66 1.34 8.18
N SER A 20 5.19 0.32 7.47
CA SER A 20 5.92 -0.95 7.30
C SER A 20 7.27 -0.77 6.62
N LYS A 21 7.31 0.00 5.53
CA LYS A 21 8.55 0.28 4.77
C LYS A 21 9.50 1.23 5.51
N GLY A 22 8.99 2.07 6.42
CA GLY A 22 9.78 2.93 7.30
C GLY A 22 10.57 2.20 8.40
N GLY A 23 10.55 0.86 8.44
CA GLY A 23 11.30 0.04 9.40
C GLY A 23 10.47 -0.52 10.57
N PHE A 24 9.15 -0.27 10.60
CA PHE A 24 8.24 -0.73 11.65
C PHE A 24 7.40 -1.96 11.21
N GLY A 25 8.08 -3.09 10.99
CA GLY A 25 7.47 -4.40 10.75
C GLY A 25 7.21 -4.70 9.27
N SER A 26 8.00 -5.61 8.69
CA SER A 26 8.01 -5.94 7.25
C SER A 26 6.73 -6.59 6.72
N GLY A 27 5.88 -7.17 7.58
CA GLY A 27 4.62 -7.83 7.19
C GLY A 27 3.45 -6.88 6.95
N ALA A 28 3.48 -5.66 7.50
CA ALA A 28 2.37 -4.71 7.41
C ALA A 28 2.17 -4.14 5.98
N ALA A 29 3.22 -4.13 5.15
CA ALA A 29 3.14 -3.76 3.73
C ALA A 29 2.26 -4.72 2.92
N PHE A 30 2.29 -6.03 3.23
CA PHE A 30 1.43 -7.01 2.60
C PHE A 30 -0.01 -6.95 3.12
N ALA A 31 -0.19 -6.59 4.40
CA ALA A 31 -1.51 -6.39 4.99
C ALA A 31 -2.28 -5.26 4.28
N ALA A 32 -1.60 -4.22 3.81
CA ALA A 32 -2.23 -3.14 3.04
C ALA A 32 -2.91 -3.63 1.74
N ALA A 33 -2.29 -4.58 1.02
CA ALA A 33 -2.91 -5.18 -0.16
C ALA A 33 -4.13 -6.04 0.22
N ALA A 34 -4.07 -6.77 1.34
CA ALA A 34 -5.20 -7.54 1.85
C ALA A 34 -6.37 -6.64 2.28
N ILE A 35 -6.08 -5.49 2.93
CA ILE A 35 -7.08 -4.48 3.28
C ILE A 35 -7.77 -3.94 2.03
N LEU A 36 -7.00 -3.59 1.00
CA LEU A 36 -7.57 -3.06 -0.25
C LEU A 36 -8.39 -4.12 -1.01
N ALA A 37 -7.99 -5.39 -0.95
CA ALA A 37 -8.74 -6.51 -1.54
C ALA A 37 -10.10 -6.78 -0.88
N THR A 38 -10.42 -6.12 0.24
CA THR A 38 -11.78 -6.21 0.85
C THR A 38 -12.83 -5.43 0.07
N ILE A 39 -12.42 -4.49 -0.79
CA ILE A 39 -13.32 -3.59 -1.52
C ILE A 39 -13.14 -3.63 -3.04
N ILE A 40 -12.05 -4.20 -3.53
CA ILE A 40 -11.77 -4.40 -4.97
C ILE A 40 -11.21 -5.80 -5.22
N GLU A 41 -11.13 -6.21 -6.49
CA GLU A 41 -10.58 -7.50 -6.87
C GLU A 41 -9.12 -7.65 -6.39
N PRO A 42 -8.71 -8.81 -5.85
CA PRO A 42 -7.35 -9.02 -5.35
C PRO A 42 -6.25 -8.69 -6.38
N GLY A 43 -6.47 -9.03 -7.66
CA GLY A 43 -5.55 -8.69 -8.74
C GLY A 43 -5.37 -7.18 -8.92
N GLN A 44 -6.45 -6.41 -8.80
CA GLN A 44 -6.40 -4.95 -8.85
C GLN A 44 -5.73 -4.35 -7.61
N ALA A 45 -6.02 -4.88 -6.43
CA ALA A 45 -5.38 -4.44 -5.18
C ALA A 45 -3.86 -4.61 -5.23
N ILE A 46 -3.39 -5.77 -5.68
CA ILE A 46 -1.96 -6.03 -5.90
C ILE A 46 -1.41 -5.11 -6.99
N GLY A 47 -2.14 -4.94 -8.10
CA GLY A 47 -1.74 -4.05 -9.20
C GLY A 47 -1.57 -2.58 -8.79
N ILE A 48 -2.34 -2.10 -7.81
CA ILE A 48 -2.21 -0.75 -7.25
C ILE A 48 -1.07 -0.69 -6.21
N MET A 49 -1.01 -1.67 -5.30
CA MET A 49 -0.09 -1.63 -4.18
C MET A 49 1.36 -1.94 -4.57
N LEU A 50 1.63 -2.83 -5.52
CA LEU A 50 3.00 -3.18 -5.92
C LEU A 50 3.80 -1.96 -6.41
N PRO A 51 3.30 -1.12 -7.35
CA PRO A 51 4.00 0.10 -7.76
C PRO A 51 4.21 1.08 -6.60
N LEU A 52 3.23 1.23 -5.70
CA LEU A 52 3.35 2.11 -4.53
C LEU A 52 4.44 1.62 -3.57
N LEU A 53 4.49 0.31 -3.31
CA LEU A 53 5.53 -0.30 -2.48
C LEU A 53 6.92 -0.13 -3.11
N MET A 54 7.04 -0.29 -4.43
CA MET A 54 8.29 -0.02 -5.16
C MET A 54 8.70 1.45 -5.05
N LEU A 55 7.74 2.39 -5.12
CA LEU A 55 8.02 3.82 -4.96
C LEU A 55 8.54 4.13 -3.55
N MET A 56 7.96 3.53 -2.52
CA MET A 56 8.46 3.64 -1.14
C MET A 56 9.89 3.13 -1.01
N ASP A 57 10.20 2.02 -1.68
CA ASP A 57 11.57 1.47 -1.71
C ASP A 57 12.56 2.44 -2.34
N VAL A 58 12.22 3.02 -3.50
CA VAL A 58 13.07 4.02 -4.17
C VAL A 58 13.35 5.22 -3.26
N THR A 59 12.34 5.74 -2.56
CA THR A 59 12.54 6.87 -1.63
C THR A 59 13.36 6.51 -0.38
N SER A 60 13.44 5.22 -0.04
CA SER A 60 14.22 4.73 1.10
C SER A 60 15.69 4.48 0.78
N LEU A 61 16.04 4.36 -0.51
CA LEU A 61 17.42 4.18 -0.94
C LEU A 61 18.20 5.50 -0.78
N LYS A 62 19.30 5.48 -0.02
CA LYS A 62 20.25 6.60 0.01
C LYS A 62 21.10 6.61 -1.26
N PRO A 63 21.45 7.80 -1.81
CA PRO A 63 22.50 7.91 -2.80
C PRO A 63 23.81 7.47 -2.14
N TYR A 64 24.43 6.43 -2.69
CA TYR A 64 25.80 6.02 -2.39
C TYR A 64 26.78 6.76 -3.29
#